data_AF-A0A7J7DPV2-F1
#
_entry.id   AF-A0A7J7DPV2-F1
#
_cell.length_a   1.000
_cell.length_b   1.000
_cell.length_c   1.000
_cell.angle_alpha   90.00
_cell.angle_beta   90.00
_cell.angle_gamma   90.00
#
_symmetry.space_group_name_H-M   'P 1'
#
loop_
_entity.id
_entity.type
_entity.pdbx_description
1 polymer ?
#
loop_
_entity_poly.entity_id
_entity_poly.type
_entity_poly.pdbx_seq_one_letter_code
_entity_poly.pdbx_strand_id
1 'polypeptide(L)'
;MASSESDLLSTEIVNRGIEHTGPNAGSLMFSVRVRRRLPDFLRSVNLKYVKLGYHYLITHGIYLATIPVLVLVFSAEVGSLSREELWRKLWEDARYDLATVLAFFGLFVFTLSLYFMSRPRSIYLIDFACYRPHDDLKVSKEQFIESARKSGKFDKESLEFQNKILQSSGIGDETYIPKAIMSSENCATMKEGRLEASTVMFGALDELFEKTRIRPKDVGVLVVNCSAFNPTPSLSAMIINHYKMRGNILSFNLGGMGCSAGIIAVDLARDMLQANPNNYAVVVSSEMVAYNWYPGRDRSMLIPNCFFRMGCSAVLLSNRRRDFGRAKYRLEHIVRTHKGADDRSFRCIYQEEDEQKFKGLKVSKDLIEIGGEALKTNITTLGPLVLPFSEQLLFFATLVRRNLFGKKNQQSTPSSKQYIPDYKRAFEHFCVHPASKAVMDELQRNLELSEMNMEASRMTLHRFGNTSSSSIWYELAYLEAKERVKRGDRVWQLAFGSGFKCNSLVWKSMGRVRRPTRNNPWIDCVDRYPVSLRN
;
A
#
# COMPACT_ATOMS: atom_id res chain seq x y z
N MET A 1 33.15 -18.86 16.29
CA MET A 1 34.40 -18.23 15.83
C MET A 1 34.07 -17.31 14.67
N ALA A 2 34.58 -16.08 14.74
CA ALA A 2 34.18 -14.93 13.94
C ALA A 2 34.29 -15.17 12.41
N SER A 3 33.15 -15.13 11.71
CA SER A 3 33.11 -15.01 10.24
C SER A 3 32.99 -13.53 9.87
N SER A 4 33.95 -13.08 9.07
CA SER A 4 34.32 -11.72 8.70
C SER A 4 33.20 -10.72 8.38
N GLU A 5 33.15 -9.62 9.14
CA GLU A 5 32.40 -8.38 8.85
C GLU A 5 32.88 -7.64 7.58
N SER A 6 33.97 -8.10 6.94
CA SER A 6 34.62 -7.42 5.81
C SER A 6 33.74 -7.31 4.56
N ASP A 7 32.80 -8.23 4.35
CA ASP A 7 32.00 -8.31 3.11
C ASP A 7 30.78 -7.37 3.11
N LEU A 8 30.45 -6.78 4.26
CA LEU A 8 29.31 -5.87 4.46
C LEU A 8 29.69 -4.39 4.38
N LEU A 9 30.95 -4.07 4.11
CA LEU A 9 31.49 -2.72 4.18
C LEU A 9 32.09 -2.35 2.82
N SER A 10 31.51 -1.38 2.12
CA SER A 10 32.23 -0.73 1.00
C SER A 10 33.01 0.44 1.56
N THR A 11 34.33 0.39 1.44
CA THR A 11 35.24 1.45 1.86
C THR A 11 35.49 2.40 0.69
N GLU A 12 35.13 3.67 0.86
CA GLU A 12 35.52 4.74 -0.06
C GLU A 12 36.65 5.54 0.61
N ILE A 13 37.86 5.49 0.04
CA ILE A 13 39.01 6.24 0.53
C ILE A 13 38.94 7.63 -0.08
N VAL A 14 38.58 8.63 0.72
CA VAL A 14 38.62 10.03 0.29
C VAL A 14 39.97 10.61 0.68
N ASN A 15 40.79 10.92 -0.32
CA ASN A 15 42.08 11.57 -0.13
C ASN A 15 41.85 13.06 0.17
N ARG A 16 42.24 13.54 1.35
CA ARG A 16 42.03 14.94 1.77
C ARG A 16 43.24 15.85 1.53
N GLY A 17 44.31 15.32 0.94
CA GLY A 17 45.55 16.08 0.76
C GLY A 17 46.31 16.28 2.07
N ILE A 18 47.30 17.18 2.04
CA ILE A 18 48.19 17.48 3.17
C ILE A 18 47.63 18.70 3.91
N GLU A 19 47.38 18.59 5.22
CA GLU A 19 47.02 19.75 6.04
C GLU A 19 48.23 20.68 6.21
N HIS A 20 48.03 21.97 5.92
CA HIS A 20 49.11 22.97 5.95
C HIS A 20 49.37 23.58 7.33
N THR A 21 48.50 23.36 8.34
CA THR A 21 48.63 23.95 9.68
C THR A 21 48.00 23.08 10.77
N GLY A 22 48.63 23.02 11.96
CA GLY A 22 48.17 22.24 13.12
C GLY A 22 49.21 21.19 13.56
N PRO A 23 48.98 20.47 14.67
CA PRO A 23 49.94 19.48 15.21
C PRO A 23 50.21 18.30 14.27
N ASN A 24 49.39 18.13 13.22
CA ASN A 24 49.53 17.10 12.19
C ASN A 24 49.91 17.67 10.80
N ALA A 25 50.37 18.94 10.75
CA ALA A 25 50.76 19.58 9.49
C ALA A 25 51.88 18.80 8.80
N GLY A 26 51.70 18.51 7.51
CA GLY A 26 52.62 17.67 6.72
C GLY A 26 52.26 16.18 6.63
N SER A 27 51.22 15.71 7.34
CA SER A 27 50.77 14.31 7.25
C SER A 27 49.68 14.09 6.20
N LEU A 28 49.77 12.96 5.47
CA LEU A 28 48.80 12.57 4.46
C LEU A 28 47.55 11.98 5.15
N MET A 29 46.43 12.70 5.12
CA MET A 29 45.18 12.25 5.73
C MET A 29 44.25 11.64 4.67
N PHE A 30 43.93 10.35 4.82
CA PHE A 30 42.84 9.70 4.10
C PHE A 30 41.70 9.37 5.07
N SER A 31 40.46 9.68 4.69
CA SER A 31 39.29 9.26 5.48
C SER A 31 38.63 8.07 4.79
N VAL A 32 38.56 6.94 5.48
CA VAL A 32 37.85 5.75 5.01
C VAL A 32 36.38 5.89 5.39
N ARG A 33 35.53 6.17 4.41
CA ARG A 33 34.07 6.20 4.62
C ARG A 33 33.54 4.78 4.46
N VAL A 34 33.16 4.16 5.58
CA VAL A 34 32.58 2.82 5.61
C VAL A 34 31.07 2.93 5.39
N ARG A 35 30.56 2.57 4.20
CA ARG A 35 29.12 2.37 4.01
C ARG A 35 28.77 0.93 4.38
N ARG A 36 27.84 0.75 5.32
CA ARG A 36 27.18 -0.56 5.52
C ARG A 36 26.37 -0.88 4.26
N ARG A 37 26.74 -1.95 3.54
CA ARG A 37 25.83 -2.59 2.60
C ARG A 37 24.70 -3.22 3.41
N LEU A 38 23.46 -2.97 3.01
CA LEU A 38 22.28 -3.57 3.65
C LEU A 38 22.35 -5.10 3.50
N PRO A 39 21.96 -5.87 4.51
CA PRO A 39 21.84 -7.31 4.38
C PRO A 39 20.80 -7.64 3.31
N ASP A 40 21.09 -8.64 2.48
CA ASP A 40 20.15 -9.24 1.54
C ASP A 40 18.98 -9.84 2.33
N PHE A 41 17.89 -9.06 2.47
CA PHE A 41 16.84 -9.24 3.48
C PHE A 41 16.13 -10.59 3.41
N LEU A 42 16.25 -11.28 2.28
CA LEU A 42 15.57 -12.53 2.00
C LEU A 42 16.08 -13.69 2.88
N ARG A 43 17.32 -13.66 3.37
CA ARG A 43 18.04 -14.85 3.89
C ARG A 43 17.45 -15.62 5.09
N SER A 44 16.56 -15.04 5.91
CA SER A 44 15.91 -15.73 7.06
C SER A 44 14.37 -15.85 6.97
N VAL A 45 13.83 -16.94 6.44
CA VAL A 45 12.38 -17.21 6.53
C VAL A 45 12.12 -18.06 7.77
N ASN A 46 11.31 -17.56 8.69
CA ASN A 46 10.88 -18.30 9.87
C ASN A 46 9.61 -19.11 9.54
N LEU A 47 9.57 -20.37 9.96
CA LEU A 47 8.62 -21.44 9.61
C LEU A 47 7.14 -21.21 9.98
N LYS A 48 6.75 -20.00 10.41
CA LYS A 48 5.39 -19.68 10.90
C LYS A 48 4.32 -19.67 9.80
N TYR A 49 4.70 -19.56 8.52
CA TYR A 49 3.79 -19.34 7.38
C TYR A 49 3.34 -20.61 6.65
N VAL A 50 3.96 -21.76 6.95
CA VAL A 50 3.48 -23.07 6.49
C VAL A 50 2.06 -23.35 7.03
N LYS A 51 1.71 -22.81 8.21
CA LYS A 51 0.37 -22.90 8.81
C LYS A 51 -0.75 -22.31 7.94
N LEU A 52 -0.49 -21.29 7.11
CA LEU A 52 -1.52 -20.65 6.29
C LEU A 52 -1.92 -21.53 5.09
N GLY A 53 -0.94 -22.19 4.47
CA GLY A 53 -1.17 -23.20 3.43
C GLY A 53 -1.98 -24.39 3.96
N TYR A 54 -1.65 -24.87 5.17
CA TYR A 54 -2.45 -25.89 5.87
C TYR A 54 -3.87 -25.40 6.18
N HIS A 55 -4.04 -24.14 6.61
CA HIS A 55 -5.37 -23.60 6.89
C HIS A 55 -6.24 -23.57 5.63
N TYR A 56 -5.71 -23.11 4.49
CA TYR A 56 -6.45 -23.12 3.22
C TYR A 56 -6.85 -24.55 2.77
N LEU A 57 -5.93 -25.51 2.89
CA LEU A 57 -6.15 -26.93 2.60
C LEU A 57 -7.18 -27.57 3.56
N ILE A 58 -7.19 -27.18 4.83
CA ILE A 58 -8.14 -27.69 5.82
C ILE A 58 -9.52 -27.05 5.64
N THR A 59 -9.58 -25.72 5.44
CA THR A 59 -10.84 -24.98 5.22
C THR A 59 -11.56 -25.42 3.95
N HIS A 60 -10.81 -25.74 2.88
CA HIS A 60 -11.37 -26.23 1.62
C HIS A 60 -11.29 -27.75 1.47
N GLY A 61 -10.73 -28.46 2.45
CA GLY A 61 -10.42 -29.90 2.38
C GLY A 61 -11.67 -30.77 2.22
N ILE A 62 -12.77 -30.37 2.86
CA ILE A 62 -14.06 -31.05 2.70
C ILE A 62 -14.52 -30.95 1.25
N TYR A 63 -14.47 -29.77 0.62
CA TYR A 63 -14.87 -29.60 -0.77
C TYR A 63 -13.90 -30.30 -1.75
N LEU A 64 -12.60 -30.21 -1.49
CA LEU A 64 -11.55 -30.84 -2.29
C LEU A 64 -11.58 -32.38 -2.20
N ALA A 65 -12.05 -32.96 -1.09
CA ALA A 65 -12.21 -34.41 -0.95
C ALA A 65 -13.58 -34.89 -1.48
N THR A 66 -14.65 -34.14 -1.23
CA THR A 66 -16.02 -34.58 -1.57
C THR A 66 -16.38 -34.35 -3.04
N ILE A 67 -15.95 -33.25 -3.66
CA ILE A 67 -16.32 -32.94 -5.06
C ILE A 67 -15.72 -33.97 -6.03
N PRO A 68 -14.44 -34.36 -5.97
CA PRO A 68 -13.90 -35.38 -6.86
C PRO A 68 -14.58 -36.73 -6.66
N VAL A 69 -14.88 -37.12 -5.41
CA VAL A 69 -15.60 -38.38 -5.12
C VAL A 69 -17.01 -38.34 -5.67
N LEU A 70 -17.74 -37.25 -5.49
CA LEU A 70 -19.08 -37.07 -6.08
C LEU A 70 -19.01 -37.10 -7.60
N VAL A 71 -18.04 -36.43 -8.23
CA VAL A 71 -17.85 -36.46 -9.68
C VAL A 71 -17.49 -37.87 -10.15
N LEU A 72 -16.62 -38.60 -9.44
CA LEU A 72 -16.24 -39.98 -9.78
C LEU A 72 -17.42 -40.94 -9.67
N VAL A 73 -18.21 -40.84 -8.60
CA VAL A 73 -19.40 -41.67 -8.39
C VAL A 73 -20.46 -41.35 -9.45
N PHE A 74 -20.74 -40.07 -9.72
CA PHE A 74 -21.67 -39.67 -10.78
C PHE A 74 -21.18 -40.05 -12.17
N SER A 75 -19.87 -39.96 -12.46
CA SER A 75 -19.33 -40.34 -13.77
C SER A 75 -19.21 -41.85 -13.97
N ALA A 76 -18.99 -42.63 -12.90
CA ALA A 76 -19.03 -44.09 -12.94
C ALA A 76 -20.47 -44.63 -13.14
N GLU A 77 -21.46 -44.03 -12.48
CA GLU A 77 -22.89 -44.31 -12.72
C GLU A 77 -23.31 -43.93 -14.15
N VAL A 78 -22.97 -42.73 -14.62
CA VAL A 78 -23.32 -42.27 -15.98
C VAL A 78 -22.54 -43.00 -17.09
N GLY A 79 -21.30 -43.42 -16.83
CA GLY A 79 -20.44 -44.11 -17.78
C GLY A 79 -20.67 -45.61 -17.91
N SER A 80 -21.36 -46.23 -16.96
CA SER A 80 -21.69 -47.67 -16.96
C SER A 80 -23.05 -47.99 -17.60
N LEU A 81 -23.78 -46.98 -18.07
CA LEU A 81 -25.13 -47.13 -18.64
C LEU A 81 -25.17 -46.67 -20.11
N SER A 82 -25.64 -47.55 -20.99
CA SER A 82 -25.96 -47.17 -22.37
C SER A 82 -27.07 -46.11 -22.38
N ARG A 83 -27.08 -45.19 -23.35
CA ARG A 83 -28.09 -44.11 -23.44
C ARG A 83 -29.53 -44.66 -23.39
N GLU A 84 -29.77 -45.86 -23.93
CA GLU A 84 -31.07 -46.52 -23.91
C GLU A 84 -31.39 -47.17 -22.56
N GLU A 85 -30.43 -47.77 -21.85
CA GLU A 85 -30.64 -48.30 -20.49
C GLU A 85 -30.79 -47.21 -19.44
N LEU A 86 -30.12 -46.06 -19.61
CA LEU A 86 -30.29 -44.90 -18.73
C LEU A 86 -31.71 -44.33 -18.89
N TRP A 87 -32.20 -44.19 -20.12
CA TRP A 87 -33.56 -43.75 -20.41
C TRP A 87 -34.62 -44.76 -19.92
N ARG A 88 -34.37 -46.07 -20.07
CA ARG A 88 -35.28 -47.11 -19.60
C ARG A 88 -35.30 -47.22 -18.06
N LYS A 89 -34.15 -47.14 -17.39
CA LYS A 89 -34.07 -47.13 -15.91
C LYS A 89 -34.66 -45.86 -15.27
N LEU A 90 -34.50 -44.71 -15.90
CA LEU A 90 -35.07 -43.45 -15.42
C LEU A 90 -36.58 -43.34 -15.62
N TRP A 91 -37.15 -44.00 -16.64
CA TRP A 91 -38.55 -43.84 -17.03
C TRP A 91 -39.45 -45.05 -16.72
N GLU A 92 -38.93 -46.28 -16.80
CA GLU A 92 -39.70 -47.51 -16.49
C GLU A 92 -39.45 -48.05 -15.07
N ASP A 93 -38.23 -47.92 -14.54
CA ASP A 93 -37.81 -48.44 -13.22
C ASP A 93 -37.75 -47.36 -12.13
N ALA A 94 -38.46 -46.24 -12.31
CA ALA A 94 -38.60 -45.17 -11.32
C ALA A 94 -39.44 -45.60 -10.09
N ARG A 95 -39.02 -46.68 -9.43
CA ARG A 95 -39.28 -47.01 -8.02
C ARG A 95 -38.27 -46.32 -7.09
N TYR A 96 -37.64 -45.23 -7.52
CA TYR A 96 -37.10 -44.29 -6.56
C TYR A 96 -38.30 -43.65 -5.88
N ASP A 97 -38.50 -43.96 -4.59
CA ASP A 97 -39.50 -43.30 -3.76
C ASP A 97 -39.39 -41.79 -4.04
N LEU A 98 -40.47 -41.16 -4.49
CA LEU A 98 -40.52 -39.74 -4.82
C LEU A 98 -39.90 -38.91 -3.69
N ALA A 99 -40.03 -39.39 -2.44
CA ALA A 99 -39.39 -38.83 -1.26
C ALA A 99 -37.84 -38.80 -1.35
N THR A 100 -37.19 -39.83 -1.89
CA THR A 100 -35.73 -39.91 -2.05
C THR A 100 -35.22 -38.89 -3.07
N VAL A 101 -35.89 -38.76 -4.23
CA VAL A 101 -35.52 -37.77 -5.25
C VAL A 101 -35.72 -36.35 -4.71
N LEU A 102 -36.85 -36.09 -4.04
CA LEU A 102 -37.12 -34.80 -3.39
C LEU A 102 -36.12 -34.51 -2.25
N ALA A 103 -35.69 -35.52 -1.50
CA ALA A 103 -34.69 -35.38 -0.44
C ALA A 103 -33.31 -35.01 -1.00
N PHE A 104 -32.84 -35.67 -2.07
CA PHE A 104 -31.58 -35.32 -2.72
C PHE A 104 -31.62 -33.93 -3.36
N PHE A 105 -32.73 -33.57 -4.01
CA PHE A 105 -32.93 -32.22 -4.55
C PHE A 105 -32.96 -31.17 -3.43
N GLY A 106 -33.65 -31.45 -2.32
CA GLY A 106 -33.68 -30.60 -1.13
C GLY A 106 -32.29 -30.42 -0.52
N LEU A 107 -31.52 -31.49 -0.36
CA LEU A 107 -30.14 -31.44 0.13
C LEU A 107 -29.23 -30.68 -0.83
N PHE A 108 -29.40 -30.85 -2.15
CA PHE A 108 -28.65 -30.12 -3.15
C PHE A 108 -28.94 -28.62 -3.10
N VAL A 109 -30.22 -28.23 -3.09
CA VAL A 109 -30.64 -26.82 -2.97
C VAL A 109 -30.21 -26.22 -1.65
N PHE A 110 -30.30 -26.97 -0.55
CA PHE A 110 -29.83 -26.53 0.78
C PHE A 110 -28.31 -26.33 0.79
N THR A 111 -27.55 -27.28 0.27
CA THR A 111 -26.08 -27.18 0.17
C THR A 111 -25.67 -26.01 -0.71
N LEU A 112 -26.34 -25.83 -1.85
CA LEU A 112 -26.12 -24.72 -2.77
C LEU A 112 -26.47 -23.38 -2.11
N SER A 113 -27.57 -23.32 -1.36
CA SER A 113 -27.99 -22.13 -0.61
C SER A 113 -27.00 -21.78 0.50
N LEU A 114 -26.60 -22.76 1.31
CA LEU A 114 -25.56 -22.59 2.33
C LEU A 114 -24.24 -22.14 1.71
N TYR A 115 -23.84 -22.71 0.57
CA TYR A 115 -22.63 -22.30 -0.14
C TYR A 115 -22.70 -20.84 -0.61
N PHE A 116 -23.83 -20.41 -1.19
CA PHE A 116 -23.98 -19.01 -1.59
C PHE A 116 -24.15 -18.04 -0.42
N MET A 117 -24.71 -18.48 0.70
CA MET A 117 -24.89 -17.68 1.92
C MET A 117 -23.60 -17.55 2.74
N SER A 118 -22.75 -18.58 2.74
CA SER A 118 -21.46 -18.61 3.44
C SER A 118 -20.35 -17.89 2.68
N ARG A 119 -20.52 -17.65 1.38
CA ARG A 119 -19.51 -16.94 0.59
C ARG A 119 -19.46 -15.45 0.94
N PRO A 120 -18.27 -14.89 1.21
CA PRO A 120 -18.12 -13.48 1.43
C PRO A 120 -18.55 -12.71 0.17
N ARG A 121 -19.22 -11.58 0.35
CA ARG A 121 -19.68 -10.76 -0.77
C ARG A 121 -18.48 -10.12 -1.46
N SER A 122 -18.51 -10.00 -2.78
CA SER A 122 -17.49 -9.23 -3.47
C SER A 122 -17.57 -7.76 -3.06
N ILE A 123 -16.40 -7.16 -2.84
CA ILE A 123 -16.28 -5.71 -2.63
C ILE A 123 -15.79 -5.08 -3.93
N TYR A 124 -16.55 -4.09 -4.39
CA TYR A 124 -16.32 -3.37 -5.62
C TYR A 124 -15.80 -1.97 -5.30
N LEU A 125 -14.77 -1.54 -6.02
CA LEU A 125 -14.38 -0.14 -6.12
C LEU A 125 -15.18 0.48 -7.27
N ILE A 126 -16.10 1.37 -6.91
CA ILE A 126 -16.97 2.06 -7.88
C ILE A 126 -16.17 3.15 -8.58
N ASP A 127 -15.61 4.06 -7.79
CA ASP A 127 -14.70 5.10 -8.28
C ASP A 127 -13.88 5.65 -7.11
N PHE A 128 -12.88 6.47 -7.44
CA PHE A 128 -12.09 7.24 -6.51
C PHE A 128 -11.76 8.62 -7.08
N ALA A 129 -11.42 9.54 -6.19
CA ALA A 129 -11.01 10.91 -6.48
C ALA A 129 -9.74 11.22 -5.71
N CYS A 130 -8.89 12.04 -6.30
CA CYS A 130 -7.64 12.51 -5.70
C CYS A 130 -7.61 14.02 -5.80
N TYR A 131 -7.62 14.71 -4.66
CA TYR A 131 -7.63 16.17 -4.63
C TYR A 131 -6.37 16.71 -5.30
N ARG A 132 -6.54 17.53 -6.33
CA ARG A 132 -5.46 18.31 -6.90
C ARG A 132 -5.50 19.71 -6.30
N PRO A 133 -4.49 20.12 -5.51
CA PRO A 133 -4.42 21.48 -5.00
C PRO A 133 -4.32 22.50 -6.13
N HIS A 134 -4.86 23.69 -5.90
CA HIS A 134 -4.80 24.79 -6.86
C HIS A 134 -3.35 25.26 -7.09
N ASP A 135 -3.07 25.79 -8.27
CA ASP A 135 -1.70 26.09 -8.72
C ASP A 135 -1.04 27.25 -7.97
N ASP A 136 -1.79 28.02 -7.18
CA ASP A 136 -1.27 29.02 -6.24
C ASP A 136 -0.57 28.40 -5.00
N LEU A 137 -0.79 27.12 -4.74
CA LEU A 137 -0.12 26.33 -3.70
C LEU A 137 1.13 25.59 -4.22
N LYS A 138 1.41 25.73 -5.52
CA LYS A 138 2.52 25.04 -6.18
C LYS A 138 3.85 25.69 -5.81
N VAL A 139 4.83 24.86 -5.47
CA VAL A 139 6.15 25.30 -5.01
C VAL A 139 7.26 24.48 -5.67
N SER A 140 8.28 25.18 -6.16
CA SER A 140 9.56 24.57 -6.57
C SER A 140 10.46 24.30 -5.37
N LYS A 141 11.48 23.45 -5.54
CA LYS A 141 12.45 23.19 -4.46
C LYS A 141 13.18 24.46 -4.02
N GLU A 142 13.50 25.35 -4.95
CA GLU A 142 14.17 26.62 -4.66
C GLU A 142 13.26 27.58 -3.89
N GLN A 143 12.01 27.75 -4.33
CA GLN A 143 11.02 28.56 -3.61
C GLN A 143 10.76 28.02 -2.21
N PHE A 144 10.73 26.69 -2.03
CA PHE A 144 10.58 26.08 -0.71
C PHE A 144 11.71 26.48 0.24
N ILE A 145 12.97 26.39 -0.21
CA ILE A 145 14.14 26.78 0.61
C ILE A 145 14.15 28.28 0.87
N GLU A 146 13.77 29.10 -0.11
CA GLU A 146 13.69 30.54 0.07
C GLU A 146 12.60 30.94 1.06
N SER A 147 11.42 30.31 1.01
CA SER A 147 10.36 30.50 2.01
C SER A 147 10.80 30.06 3.41
N ALA A 148 11.49 28.92 3.51
CA ALA A 148 12.04 28.44 4.78
C ALA A 148 13.07 29.44 5.35
N ARG A 149 13.94 30.01 4.50
CA ARG A 149 14.90 31.06 4.86
C ARG A 149 14.20 32.33 5.34
N LYS A 150 13.21 32.82 4.59
CA LYS A 150 12.42 34.02 4.93
C LYS A 150 11.64 33.88 6.24
N SER A 151 11.25 32.65 6.60
CA SER A 151 10.55 32.42 7.87
C SER A 151 11.39 32.75 9.10
N GLY A 152 12.72 32.78 8.98
CA GLY A 152 13.65 33.01 10.10
C GLY A 152 13.70 31.88 11.14
N LYS A 153 12.98 30.77 10.92
CA LYS A 153 12.86 29.65 11.88
C LYS A 153 14.05 28.68 11.84
N PHE A 154 14.74 28.61 10.70
CA PHE A 154 15.79 27.62 10.46
C PHE A 154 17.16 28.30 10.36
N ASP A 155 18.17 27.67 10.97
CA ASP A 155 19.56 28.08 10.83
C ASP A 155 20.14 27.65 9.47
N LYS A 156 21.34 28.16 9.15
CA LYS A 156 22.01 27.89 7.87
C LYS A 156 22.26 26.40 7.66
N GLU A 157 22.67 25.67 8.70
CA GLU A 157 22.93 24.23 8.61
C GLU A 157 21.66 23.41 8.31
N SER A 158 20.54 23.75 8.95
CA SER A 158 19.25 23.10 8.74
C SER A 158 18.73 23.38 7.32
N LEU A 159 18.91 24.59 6.81
CA LEU A 159 18.55 24.94 5.43
C LEU A 159 19.41 24.19 4.40
N GLU A 160 20.72 24.10 4.62
CA GLU A 160 21.64 23.33 3.77
C GLU A 160 21.29 21.82 3.78
N PHE A 161 20.98 21.28 4.96
CA PHE A 161 20.53 19.90 5.10
C PHE A 161 19.22 19.64 4.33
N GLN A 162 18.20 20.48 4.53
CA GLN A 162 16.92 20.35 3.81
C GLN A 162 17.12 20.47 2.30
N ASN A 163 17.93 21.43 1.82
CA ASN A 163 18.21 21.58 0.41
C ASN A 163 18.85 20.31 -0.18
N LYS A 164 19.85 19.73 0.50
CA LYS A 164 20.50 18.48 0.08
C LYS A 164 19.50 17.32 -0.01
N ILE A 165 18.59 17.20 0.94
CA ILE A 165 17.56 16.16 0.95
C ILE A 165 16.57 16.38 -0.19
N LEU A 166 16.10 17.61 -0.42
CA LEU A 166 15.21 17.93 -1.53
C LEU A 166 15.82 17.61 -2.89
N GLN A 167 17.10 17.93 -3.12
CA GLN A 167 17.76 17.63 -4.39
C GLN A 167 17.89 16.12 -4.66
N SER A 168 17.98 15.30 -3.62
CA SER A 168 18.08 13.83 -3.73
C SER A 168 16.76 13.09 -3.49
N SER A 169 15.68 13.82 -3.22
CA SER A 169 14.38 13.25 -2.81
C SER A 169 13.65 12.48 -3.91
N GLY A 170 13.84 12.88 -5.17
CA GLY A 170 13.02 12.46 -6.32
C GLY A 170 11.77 13.31 -6.55
N ILE A 171 11.55 14.33 -5.72
CA ILE A 171 10.46 15.30 -5.86
C ILE A 171 10.81 16.35 -6.92
N GLY A 172 9.83 16.69 -7.77
CA GLY A 172 9.95 17.73 -8.79
C GLY A 172 9.58 19.12 -8.30
N ASP A 173 9.60 20.09 -9.21
CA ASP A 173 9.40 21.51 -8.89
C ASP A 173 7.94 21.99 -9.00
N GLU A 174 6.98 21.07 -9.13
CA GLU A 174 5.55 21.37 -9.26
C GLU A 174 4.70 20.78 -8.11
N THR A 175 5.29 20.58 -6.93
CA THR A 175 4.56 20.01 -5.77
C THR A 175 3.80 21.04 -4.95
N TYR A 176 2.93 20.60 -4.04
CA TYR A 176 1.99 21.48 -3.33
C TYR A 176 2.20 21.49 -1.81
N ILE A 177 2.25 22.68 -1.22
CA ILE A 177 2.35 22.90 0.23
C ILE A 177 1.26 23.89 0.71
N PRO A 178 0.80 23.79 1.98
CA PRO A 178 -0.15 24.75 2.52
C PRO A 178 0.46 26.15 2.61
N LYS A 179 -0.33 27.18 2.30
CA LYS A 179 0.10 28.60 2.41
C LYS A 179 0.65 28.93 3.79
N ALA A 180 0.08 28.34 4.84
CA ALA A 180 0.52 28.53 6.21
C ALA A 180 2.03 28.21 6.40
N ILE A 181 2.56 27.21 5.69
CA ILE A 181 3.99 26.85 5.76
C ILE A 181 4.88 27.92 5.13
N MET A 182 4.38 28.63 4.11
CA MET A 182 5.09 29.72 3.46
C MET A 182 5.00 31.05 4.23
N SER A 183 4.16 31.12 5.25
CA SER A 183 4.00 32.29 6.13
C SER A 183 5.10 32.34 7.20
N SER A 184 5.42 33.55 7.68
CA SER A 184 6.28 33.76 8.85
C SER A 184 5.63 33.28 10.15
N GLU A 185 4.28 33.23 10.20
CA GLU A 185 3.53 32.85 11.39
C GLU A 185 3.64 31.35 11.73
N ASN A 186 3.22 30.97 12.94
CA ASN A 186 3.17 29.56 13.32
C ASN A 186 2.06 28.83 12.54
N CYS A 187 2.44 27.86 11.72
CA CYS A 187 1.51 27.07 10.90
C CYS A 187 0.92 25.86 11.63
N ALA A 188 1.55 25.40 12.72
CA ALA A 188 1.15 24.20 13.45
C ALA A 188 -0.01 24.47 14.43
N THR A 189 -1.10 25.03 13.93
CA THR A 189 -2.28 25.41 14.74
C THR A 189 -3.52 24.59 14.37
N MET A 190 -4.47 24.50 15.29
CA MET A 190 -5.76 23.85 15.04
C MET A 190 -6.55 24.52 13.91
N LYS A 191 -6.44 25.85 13.77
CA LYS A 191 -7.12 26.63 12.73
C LYS A 191 -6.62 26.21 11.35
N GLU A 192 -5.30 26.22 11.15
CA GLU A 192 -4.69 25.85 9.88
C GLU A 192 -4.89 24.36 9.57
N GLY A 193 -4.76 23.48 10.56
CA GLY A 193 -5.05 22.05 10.39
C GLY A 193 -6.49 21.77 9.95
N ARG A 194 -7.49 22.48 10.51
CA ARG A 194 -8.89 22.36 10.07
C ARG A 194 -9.13 22.95 8.68
N LEU A 195 -8.48 24.06 8.35
CA LEU A 195 -8.59 24.69 7.03
C LEU A 195 -8.00 23.78 5.95
N GLU A 196 -6.80 23.23 6.18
CA GLU A 196 -6.17 22.26 5.27
C GLU A 196 -7.07 21.03 5.12
N ALA A 197 -7.53 20.43 6.23
CA ALA A 197 -8.37 19.23 6.21
C ALA A 197 -9.66 19.43 5.43
N SER A 198 -10.40 20.52 5.71
CA SER A 198 -11.64 20.83 5.00
C SER A 198 -11.40 21.05 3.51
N THR A 199 -10.36 21.80 3.15
CA THR A 199 -10.01 22.07 1.74
C THR A 199 -9.76 20.78 0.96
N VAL A 200 -8.87 19.92 1.45
CA VAL A 200 -8.45 18.72 0.71
C VAL A 200 -9.50 17.61 0.75
N MET A 201 -10.15 17.39 1.91
CA MET A 201 -11.14 16.32 2.08
C MET A 201 -12.44 16.64 1.35
N PHE A 202 -12.94 17.88 1.44
CA PHE A 202 -14.17 18.25 0.74
C PHE A 202 -13.93 18.28 -0.77
N GLY A 203 -12.81 18.82 -1.24
CA GLY A 203 -12.47 18.80 -2.66
C GLY A 203 -12.41 17.37 -3.25
N ALA A 204 -11.82 16.41 -2.54
CA ALA A 204 -11.81 15.00 -2.99
C ALA A 204 -13.21 14.37 -2.97
N LEU A 205 -14.02 14.66 -1.94
CA LEU A 205 -15.36 14.10 -1.79
C LEU A 205 -16.35 14.68 -2.81
N ASP A 206 -16.28 15.98 -3.09
CA ASP A 206 -17.10 16.66 -4.10
C ASP A 206 -16.88 16.01 -5.46
N GLU A 207 -15.61 15.82 -5.84
CA GLU A 207 -15.23 15.14 -7.07
C GLU A 207 -15.75 13.69 -7.12
N LEU A 208 -15.64 12.95 -6.00
CA LEU A 208 -16.11 11.57 -5.91
C LEU A 208 -17.62 11.47 -6.08
N PHE A 209 -18.38 12.31 -5.38
CA PHE A 209 -19.84 12.30 -5.44
C PHE A 209 -20.36 12.78 -6.80
N GLU A 210 -19.69 13.74 -7.43
CA GLU A 210 -19.98 14.18 -8.80
C GLU A 210 -19.78 13.02 -9.79
N LYS A 211 -18.62 12.34 -9.77
CA LYS A 211 -18.31 11.21 -10.66
C LYS A 211 -19.29 10.06 -10.52
N THR A 212 -19.59 9.69 -9.27
CA THR A 212 -20.34 8.47 -8.97
C THR A 212 -21.85 8.68 -8.99
N ARG A 213 -22.29 9.95 -8.93
CA ARG A 213 -23.70 10.36 -8.79
C ARG A 213 -24.40 9.72 -7.59
N ILE A 214 -23.64 9.40 -6.54
CA ILE A 214 -24.16 8.85 -5.29
C ILE A 214 -24.38 9.99 -4.32
N ARG A 215 -25.56 10.07 -3.73
CA ARG A 215 -25.85 11.09 -2.74
C ARG A 215 -25.08 10.76 -1.45
N PRO A 216 -24.49 11.75 -0.76
CA PRO A 216 -23.82 11.49 0.51
C PRO A 216 -24.70 10.78 1.56
N LYS A 217 -26.02 11.00 1.54
CA LYS A 217 -26.98 10.31 2.41
C LYS A 217 -27.12 8.81 2.16
N ASP A 218 -26.75 8.31 0.98
CA ASP A 218 -26.81 6.89 0.63
C ASP A 218 -25.58 6.11 1.12
N VAL A 219 -24.53 6.81 1.58
CA VAL A 219 -23.33 6.21 2.16
C VAL A 219 -23.61 5.74 3.58
N GLY A 220 -23.21 4.51 3.89
CA GLY A 220 -23.47 3.93 5.19
C GLY A 220 -22.28 3.61 6.06
N VAL A 221 -21.08 3.62 5.48
CA VAL A 221 -19.83 3.49 6.21
C VAL A 221 -18.92 4.62 5.77
N LEU A 222 -18.33 5.33 6.71
CA LEU A 222 -17.32 6.35 6.45
C LEU A 222 -16.07 6.01 7.26
N VAL A 223 -14.94 5.80 6.58
CA VAL A 223 -13.64 5.58 7.23
C VAL A 223 -12.71 6.70 6.82
N VAL A 224 -12.36 7.56 7.78
CA VAL A 224 -11.42 8.66 7.55
C VAL A 224 -10.10 8.31 8.21
N ASN A 225 -8.98 8.53 7.53
CA ASN A 225 -7.65 8.41 8.13
C ASN A 225 -6.83 9.68 7.94
N CYS A 226 -6.22 10.12 9.04
CA CYS A 226 -5.22 11.18 9.12
C CYS A 226 -4.30 10.87 10.30
N SER A 227 -3.00 10.74 10.08
CA SER A 227 -2.14 10.14 11.11
C SER A 227 -1.97 11.06 12.30
N ALA A 228 -1.59 12.32 12.06
CA ALA A 228 -1.10 13.19 13.13
C ALA A 228 -1.99 14.39 13.43
N PHE A 229 -3.03 14.66 12.63
CA PHE A 229 -4.08 15.61 12.98
C PHE A 229 -5.40 14.89 13.34
N ASN A 230 -5.68 14.81 14.64
CA ASN A 230 -6.88 14.15 15.18
C ASN A 230 -7.65 15.12 16.12
N PRO A 231 -8.42 16.06 15.57
CA PRO A 231 -9.18 17.03 16.36
C PRO A 231 -10.40 16.40 17.05
N THR A 232 -10.91 17.09 18.08
CA THR A 232 -12.27 16.90 18.62
C THR A 232 -13.14 18.10 18.23
N PRO A 233 -14.31 17.92 17.60
CA PRO A 233 -14.83 16.69 17.00
C PRO A 233 -13.95 16.19 15.82
N SER A 234 -14.05 14.89 15.52
CA SER A 234 -13.21 14.17 14.55
C SER A 234 -13.38 14.67 13.10
N LEU A 235 -12.43 14.31 12.23
CA LEU A 235 -12.52 14.62 10.80
C LEU A 235 -13.69 13.89 10.12
N SER A 236 -14.01 12.68 10.58
CA SER A 236 -15.22 11.97 10.14
C SER A 236 -16.50 12.73 10.50
N ALA A 237 -16.59 13.30 11.71
CA ALA A 237 -17.73 14.11 12.12
C ALA A 237 -17.82 15.42 11.32
N MET A 238 -16.67 16.03 11.00
CA MET A 238 -16.59 17.20 10.13
C MET A 238 -17.21 16.92 8.74
N ILE A 239 -16.85 15.79 8.12
CA ILE A 239 -17.41 15.35 6.83
C ILE A 239 -18.92 15.08 6.94
N ILE A 240 -19.35 14.34 7.97
CA ILE A 240 -20.78 14.01 8.17
C ILE A 240 -21.61 15.28 8.31
N ASN A 241 -21.13 16.24 9.09
CA ASN A 241 -21.81 17.51 9.30
C ASN A 241 -21.84 18.37 8.03
N HIS A 242 -20.76 18.39 7.23
CA HIS A 242 -20.69 19.16 6.00
C HIS A 242 -21.68 18.64 4.95
N TYR A 243 -21.65 17.33 4.67
CA TYR A 243 -22.48 16.72 3.63
C TYR A 243 -23.89 16.31 4.07
N LYS A 244 -24.24 16.56 5.35
CA LYS A 244 -25.53 16.16 5.96
C LYS A 244 -25.83 14.68 5.70
N MET A 245 -24.84 13.83 5.96
CA MET A 245 -24.97 12.38 5.80
C MET A 245 -26.03 11.80 6.75
N ARG A 246 -26.44 10.55 6.51
CA ARG A 246 -27.51 9.89 7.29
C ARG A 246 -27.14 9.73 8.77
N GLY A 247 -28.13 9.80 9.65
CA GLY A 247 -27.94 9.74 11.11
C GLY A 247 -27.47 8.37 11.66
N ASN A 248 -27.66 7.30 10.91
CA ASN A 248 -27.22 5.93 11.25
C ASN A 248 -25.96 5.50 10.45
N ILE A 249 -25.10 6.45 10.10
CA ILE A 249 -23.83 6.16 9.43
C ILE A 249 -22.83 5.52 10.41
N LEU A 250 -22.13 4.47 9.98
CA LEU A 250 -21.01 3.91 10.73
C LEU A 250 -19.75 4.70 10.40
N SER A 251 -19.30 5.55 11.32
CA SER A 251 -18.16 6.44 11.07
C SER A 251 -16.94 6.09 11.92
N PHE A 252 -15.76 6.03 11.29
CA PHE A 252 -14.49 5.71 11.94
C PHE A 252 -13.45 6.77 11.59
N ASN A 253 -12.68 7.22 12.58
CA ASN A 253 -11.55 8.13 12.40
C ASN A 253 -10.27 7.44 12.87
N LEU A 254 -9.35 7.22 11.95
CA LEU A 254 -8.14 6.44 12.12
C LEU A 254 -6.90 7.35 12.20
N GLY A 255 -6.15 7.26 13.30
CA GLY A 255 -4.93 8.04 13.54
C GLY A 255 -3.70 7.18 13.83
N GLY A 256 -2.51 7.78 13.80
CA GLY A 256 -1.25 7.16 14.26
C GLY A 256 -0.69 5.99 13.43
N MET A 257 -1.18 5.77 12.20
CA MET A 257 -0.79 4.61 11.37
C MET A 257 0.13 4.94 10.18
N GLY A 258 0.39 6.22 9.95
CA GLY A 258 1.28 6.71 8.88
C GLY A 258 0.76 6.41 7.48
N CYS A 259 1.67 6.38 6.50
CA CYS A 259 1.32 6.25 5.08
C CYS A 259 0.65 4.91 4.71
N SER A 260 0.67 3.91 5.59
CA SER A 260 -0.01 2.63 5.37
C SER A 260 -1.51 2.67 5.70
N ALA A 261 -2.00 3.77 6.29
CA ALA A 261 -3.36 3.89 6.80
C ALA A 261 -4.43 3.77 5.72
N GLY A 262 -4.14 4.13 4.46
CA GLY A 262 -5.09 4.03 3.36
C GLY A 262 -5.54 2.59 3.10
N ILE A 263 -4.59 1.63 3.05
CA ILE A 263 -4.92 0.21 2.89
C ILE A 263 -5.64 -0.34 4.12
N ILE A 264 -5.26 0.10 5.33
CA ILE A 264 -5.93 -0.30 6.58
C ILE A 264 -7.37 0.20 6.62
N ALA A 265 -7.63 1.40 6.10
CA ALA A 265 -8.96 1.98 6.02
C ALA A 265 -9.84 1.22 5.01
N VAL A 266 -9.28 0.80 3.87
CA VAL A 266 -9.98 -0.10 2.92
C VAL A 266 -10.28 -1.46 3.55
N ASP A 267 -9.34 -2.01 4.32
CA ASP A 267 -9.52 -3.28 5.05
C ASP A 267 -10.68 -3.20 6.06
N LEU A 268 -10.73 -2.11 6.86
CA LEU A 268 -11.83 -1.86 7.78
C LEU A 268 -13.16 -1.66 7.02
N ALA A 269 -13.15 -0.89 5.93
CA ALA A 269 -14.35 -0.68 5.12
C ALA A 269 -14.86 -1.99 4.49
N ARG A 270 -13.97 -2.89 4.05
CA ARG A 270 -14.31 -4.24 3.59
C ARG A 270 -15.06 -4.99 4.68
N ASP A 271 -14.53 -5.04 5.89
CA ASP A 271 -15.15 -5.80 7.00
C ASP A 271 -16.51 -5.22 7.38
N MET A 272 -16.64 -3.89 7.42
CA MET A 272 -17.92 -3.22 7.64
C MET A 272 -18.92 -3.49 6.52
N LEU A 273 -18.48 -3.56 5.26
CA LEU A 273 -19.33 -3.96 4.14
C LEU A 273 -19.70 -5.45 4.19
N GLN A 274 -18.84 -6.33 4.70
CA GLN A 274 -19.24 -7.73 4.89
C GLN A 274 -20.36 -7.84 5.93
N ALA A 275 -20.22 -7.11 7.05
CA ALA A 275 -21.21 -7.06 8.11
C ALA A 275 -22.52 -6.37 7.71
N ASN A 276 -22.46 -5.38 6.80
CA ASN A 276 -23.61 -4.56 6.39
C ASN A 276 -23.96 -4.77 4.90
N PRO A 277 -24.90 -5.69 4.56
CA PRO A 277 -25.33 -5.93 3.19
C PRO A 277 -25.83 -4.67 2.46
N ASN A 278 -25.66 -4.66 1.13
CA ASN A 278 -26.25 -3.68 0.23
C ASN A 278 -25.94 -2.21 0.60
N ASN A 279 -24.71 -1.92 0.96
CA ASN A 279 -24.29 -0.63 1.47
C ASN A 279 -23.12 -0.03 0.67
N TYR A 280 -22.90 1.27 0.84
CA TYR A 280 -21.72 1.97 0.34
C TYR A 280 -20.79 2.32 1.49
N ALA A 281 -19.49 2.19 1.25
CA ALA A 281 -18.47 2.71 2.13
C ALA A 281 -17.63 3.77 1.42
N VAL A 282 -17.34 4.88 2.09
CA VAL A 282 -16.39 5.89 1.62
C VAL A 282 -15.16 5.85 2.51
N VAL A 283 -13.99 5.74 1.88
CA VAL A 283 -12.70 5.83 2.56
C VAL A 283 -12.03 7.14 2.17
N VAL A 284 -11.70 7.98 3.14
CA VAL A 284 -11.00 9.25 2.93
C VAL A 284 -9.61 9.17 3.58
N SER A 285 -8.57 9.40 2.79
CA SER A 285 -7.17 9.33 3.24
C SER A 285 -6.50 10.69 3.01
N SER A 286 -5.89 11.26 4.03
CA SER A 286 -5.18 12.54 3.94
C SER A 286 -4.16 12.68 5.06
N GLU A 287 -3.26 13.65 4.96
CA GLU A 287 -2.43 14.11 6.07
C GLU A 287 -2.42 15.64 6.11
N MET A 288 -2.40 16.24 7.30
CA MET A 288 -2.32 17.70 7.45
C MET A 288 -0.86 18.10 7.60
N VAL A 289 -0.28 18.62 6.52
CA VAL A 289 1.16 18.92 6.45
C VAL A 289 1.48 20.12 7.34
N ALA A 290 0.62 21.15 7.36
CA ALA A 290 0.86 22.35 8.17
C ALA A 290 0.89 22.03 9.67
N TYR A 291 -0.03 21.18 10.14
CA TYR A 291 -0.12 20.81 11.55
C TYR A 291 1.07 19.98 12.06
N ASN A 292 1.74 19.28 11.14
CA ASN A 292 2.89 18.42 11.43
C ASN A 292 4.23 19.10 11.15
N TRP A 293 4.22 20.38 10.79
CA TRP A 293 5.42 21.10 10.42
C TRP A 293 6.35 21.24 11.63
N TYR A 294 7.58 20.73 11.49
CA TYR A 294 8.58 20.80 12.54
C TYR A 294 9.48 22.03 12.36
N PRO A 295 9.49 22.99 13.30
CA PRO A 295 10.30 24.20 13.20
C PRO A 295 11.69 24.09 13.86
N GLY A 296 11.99 22.96 14.52
CA GLY A 296 13.24 22.78 15.26
C GLY A 296 14.43 22.39 14.37
N ARG A 297 15.49 21.87 15.02
CA ARG A 297 16.80 21.63 14.40
C ARG A 297 17.21 20.15 14.31
N ASP A 298 16.43 19.24 14.89
CA ASP A 298 16.74 17.81 14.80
C ASP A 298 16.61 17.33 13.34
N ARG A 299 17.74 16.91 12.77
CA ARG A 299 17.82 16.42 11.38
C ARG A 299 16.87 15.25 11.11
N SER A 300 16.64 14.39 12.09
CA SER A 300 15.74 13.24 11.95
C SER A 300 14.25 13.62 11.89
N MET A 301 13.90 14.81 12.42
CA MET A 301 12.55 15.38 12.36
C MET A 301 12.37 16.38 11.20
N LEU A 302 13.46 16.92 10.66
CA LEU A 302 13.44 17.77 9.45
C LEU A 302 13.21 16.99 8.14
N ILE A 303 13.52 15.69 8.12
CA ILE A 303 13.31 14.83 6.94
C ILE A 303 11.85 14.88 6.46
N PRO A 304 10.83 14.62 7.30
CA PRO A 304 9.41 14.77 6.94
C PRO A 304 9.03 16.06 6.21
N ASN A 305 9.54 17.22 6.66
CA ASN A 305 9.24 18.53 6.03
C ASN A 305 9.64 18.55 4.55
N CYS A 306 10.70 17.81 4.18
CA CYS A 306 11.18 17.77 2.80
C CYS A 306 10.30 16.92 1.88
N PHE A 307 9.64 15.88 2.40
CA PHE A 307 8.90 14.90 1.59
C PHE A 307 7.38 15.11 1.57
N PHE A 308 6.78 15.47 2.70
CA PHE A 308 5.33 15.55 2.80
C PHE A 308 4.76 16.71 2.00
N ARG A 309 3.67 16.44 1.28
CA ARG A 309 2.96 17.39 0.43
C ARG A 309 1.45 17.23 0.62
N MET A 310 0.71 18.28 0.26
CA MET A 310 -0.74 18.27 0.35
C MET A 310 -1.33 17.24 -0.60
N GLY A 311 -2.28 16.46 -0.12
CA GLY A 311 -3.07 15.57 -0.95
C GLY A 311 -4.13 14.85 -0.15
N CYS A 312 -5.17 14.40 -0.85
CA CYS A 312 -6.25 13.64 -0.28
C CYS A 312 -6.80 12.68 -1.34
N SER A 313 -7.20 11.48 -0.92
CA SER A 313 -7.99 10.59 -1.76
C SER A 313 -9.31 10.24 -1.09
N ALA A 314 -10.36 10.15 -1.90
CA ALA A 314 -11.68 9.69 -1.50
C ALA A 314 -12.06 8.50 -2.38
N VAL A 315 -12.45 7.39 -1.77
CA VAL A 315 -12.63 6.08 -2.44
C VAL A 315 -14.01 5.54 -2.11
N LEU A 316 -14.80 5.23 -3.12
CA LEU A 316 -16.14 4.68 -2.95
C LEU A 316 -16.15 3.16 -3.20
N LEU A 317 -16.49 2.41 -2.16
CA LEU A 317 -16.64 0.96 -2.17
C LEU A 317 -18.11 0.55 -2.08
N SER A 318 -18.47 -0.59 -2.68
CA SER A 318 -19.81 -1.18 -2.64
C SER A 318 -19.74 -2.70 -2.48
N ASN A 319 -20.70 -3.27 -1.75
CA ASN A 319 -20.98 -4.71 -1.74
C ASN A 319 -22.30 -5.09 -2.45
N ARG A 320 -22.93 -4.13 -3.15
CA ARG A 320 -24.21 -4.32 -3.82
C ARG A 320 -24.01 -5.08 -5.13
N ARG A 321 -24.76 -6.17 -5.32
CA ARG A 321 -24.70 -6.97 -6.57
C ARG A 321 -24.98 -6.13 -7.82
N ARG A 322 -25.92 -5.18 -7.75
CA ARG A 322 -26.26 -4.27 -8.85
C ARG A 322 -25.11 -3.37 -9.31
N ASP A 323 -24.10 -3.16 -8.48
CA ASP A 323 -22.97 -2.30 -8.84
C ASP A 323 -21.88 -3.04 -9.62
N PHE A 324 -22.00 -4.36 -9.79
CA PHE A 324 -21.04 -5.18 -10.53
C PHE A 324 -20.73 -4.63 -11.93
N GLY A 325 -21.76 -4.22 -12.68
CA GLY A 325 -21.60 -3.75 -14.06
C GLY A 325 -20.91 -2.39 -14.21
N ARG A 326 -20.90 -1.57 -13.15
CA ARG A 326 -20.28 -0.23 -13.15
C ARG A 326 -18.99 -0.14 -12.34
N ALA A 327 -18.62 -1.20 -11.63
CA ALA A 327 -17.41 -1.25 -10.83
C ALA A 327 -16.17 -1.12 -11.73
N LYS A 328 -15.21 -0.27 -11.34
CA LYS A 328 -13.91 -0.21 -12.00
C LYS A 328 -13.04 -1.41 -11.60
N TYR A 329 -13.02 -1.72 -10.31
CA TYR A 329 -12.22 -2.81 -9.76
C TYR A 329 -12.99 -3.66 -8.76
N ARG A 330 -12.55 -4.91 -8.58
CA ARG A 330 -12.96 -5.81 -7.52
C ARG A 330 -11.79 -6.06 -6.59
N LEU A 331 -12.04 -6.02 -5.29
CA LEU A 331 -11.07 -6.36 -4.27
C LEU A 331 -10.84 -7.88 -4.26
N GLU A 332 -9.61 -8.33 -4.47
CA GLU A 332 -9.25 -9.75 -4.40
C GLU A 332 -8.63 -10.09 -3.04
N HIS A 333 -7.56 -9.40 -2.66
CA HIS A 333 -6.78 -9.72 -1.46
C HIS A 333 -6.32 -8.47 -0.72
N ILE A 334 -6.28 -8.56 0.60
CA ILE A 334 -5.58 -7.61 1.47
C ILE A 334 -4.72 -8.41 2.43
N VAL A 335 -3.45 -8.04 2.55
CA VAL A 335 -2.50 -8.66 3.47
C VAL A 335 -1.89 -7.58 4.33
N ARG A 336 -2.03 -7.72 5.64
CA ARG A 336 -1.49 -6.78 6.63
C ARG A 336 -0.36 -7.42 7.41
N THR A 337 0.75 -6.69 7.51
CA THR A 337 1.88 -7.07 8.36
C THR A 337 2.12 -5.97 9.38
N HIS A 338 2.20 -6.37 10.65
CA HIS A 338 2.49 -5.48 11.77
C HIS A 338 3.72 -5.98 12.53
N LYS A 339 4.74 -5.13 12.66
CA LYS A 339 6.00 -5.45 13.34
C LYS A 339 6.18 -4.72 14.67
N GLY A 340 5.21 -3.94 15.13
CA GLY A 340 5.35 -3.14 16.37
C GLY A 340 5.37 -3.89 17.70
N ALA A 341 5.47 -5.21 17.69
CA ALA A 341 5.91 -5.94 18.88
C ALA A 341 7.43 -5.88 19.06
N ASP A 342 8.17 -5.52 18.01
CA ASP A 342 9.61 -5.28 18.05
C ASP A 342 9.90 -3.79 18.32
N ASP A 343 10.77 -3.50 19.29
CA ASP A 343 11.07 -2.14 19.74
C ASP A 343 11.72 -1.27 18.66
N ARG A 344 12.60 -1.85 17.83
CA ARG A 344 13.22 -1.13 16.71
C ARG A 344 12.14 -0.70 15.72
N SER A 345 11.25 -1.61 15.37
CA SER A 345 10.11 -1.37 14.49
C SER A 345 9.14 -0.34 15.06
N PHE A 346 8.85 -0.40 16.36
CA PHE A 346 7.97 0.54 17.06
C PHE A 346 8.54 1.96 17.07
N ARG A 347 9.83 2.11 17.39
CA ARG A 347 10.52 3.42 17.46
C ARG A 347 11.02 3.92 16.10
N CYS A 348 10.79 3.17 15.03
CA CYS A 348 11.29 3.49 13.68
C CYS A 348 10.78 4.83 13.15
N ILE A 349 9.48 5.08 13.33
CA ILE A 349 8.81 6.34 13.01
C ILE A 349 8.00 6.70 14.24
N TYR A 350 8.42 7.73 14.95
CA TYR A 350 7.86 8.08 16.26
C TYR A 350 7.62 9.58 16.35
N GLN A 351 6.49 9.98 16.91
CA GLN A 351 6.20 11.39 17.15
C GLN A 351 6.65 11.73 18.57
N GLU A 352 7.56 12.69 18.71
CA GLU A 352 8.06 13.14 20.01
C GLU A 352 8.35 14.64 19.97
N GLU A 353 8.66 15.20 21.13
CA GLU A 353 9.11 16.57 21.29
C GLU A 353 10.64 16.60 21.31
N ASP A 354 11.22 17.62 20.68
CA ASP A 354 12.66 17.89 20.84
C ASP A 354 12.96 18.58 22.19
N GLU A 355 14.24 18.90 22.42
CA GLU A 355 14.68 19.60 23.65
C GLU A 355 14.01 20.97 23.87
N GLN A 356 13.55 21.60 22.78
CA GLN A 356 12.85 22.89 22.79
C GLN A 356 11.33 22.72 22.86
N LYS A 357 10.84 21.49 23.03
CA LYS A 357 9.43 21.10 23.07
C LYS A 357 8.69 21.31 21.76
N PHE A 358 9.42 21.38 20.64
CA PHE A 358 8.79 21.34 19.33
C PHE A 358 8.46 19.89 18.98
N LYS A 359 7.16 19.64 18.81
CA LYS A 359 6.65 18.36 18.32
C LYS A 359 7.12 18.11 16.89
N GLY A 360 7.74 16.97 16.65
CA GLY A 360 8.19 16.53 15.33
C GLY A 360 7.95 15.04 15.10
N LEU A 361 8.05 14.62 13.84
CA LEU A 361 8.01 13.20 13.48
C LEU A 361 9.45 12.71 13.26
N LYS A 362 9.98 11.95 14.20
CA LYS A 362 11.32 11.39 14.11
C LYS A 362 11.36 10.17 13.20
N VAL A 363 12.27 10.20 12.24
CA VAL A 363 12.55 9.09 11.34
C VAL A 363 13.89 8.44 11.69
N SER A 364 13.86 7.16 12.07
CA SER A 364 15.06 6.39 12.37
C SER A 364 15.89 6.12 11.12
N LYS A 365 17.21 6.02 11.30
CA LYS A 365 18.15 5.62 10.23
C LYS A 365 17.94 4.17 9.77
N ASP A 366 17.33 3.34 10.61
CA ASP A 366 17.06 1.92 10.36
C ASP A 366 15.79 1.71 9.51
N LEU A 367 15.12 2.78 9.07
CA LEU A 367 13.85 2.73 8.34
C LEU A 367 13.86 1.75 7.15
N ILE A 368 14.93 1.77 6.35
CA ILE A 368 15.04 0.94 5.15
C ILE A 368 15.18 -0.55 5.52
N GLU A 369 15.99 -0.86 6.54
CA GLU A 369 16.21 -2.22 7.04
C GLU A 369 14.91 -2.81 7.60
N ILE A 370 14.26 -2.08 8.51
CA ILE A 370 12.99 -2.46 9.12
C ILE A 370 11.89 -2.60 8.05
N GLY A 371 11.88 -1.70 7.07
CA GLY A 371 10.98 -1.76 5.93
C GLY A 371 11.16 -3.01 5.07
N GLY A 372 12.40 -3.40 4.81
CA GLY A 372 12.74 -4.63 4.08
C GLY A 372 12.26 -5.89 4.79
N GLU A 373 12.44 -5.98 6.12
CA GLU A 373 11.95 -7.11 6.91
C GLU A 373 10.41 -7.20 6.96
N ALA A 374 9.74 -6.06 7.07
CA ALA A 374 8.29 -5.99 7.04
C ALA A 374 7.73 -6.35 5.65
N LEU A 375 8.36 -5.86 4.56
CA LEU A 375 8.04 -6.23 3.19
C LEU A 375 8.16 -7.73 2.99
N LYS A 376 9.30 -8.31 3.36
CA LYS A 376 9.54 -9.75 3.24
C LYS A 376 8.43 -10.57 3.90
N THR A 377 8.04 -10.17 5.10
CA THR A 377 6.96 -10.84 5.84
C THR A 377 5.63 -10.73 5.10
N ASN A 378 5.34 -9.54 4.55
CA ASN A 378 4.13 -9.28 3.79
C ASN A 378 4.07 -10.10 2.50
N ILE A 379 5.11 -10.06 1.67
CA ILE A 379 5.15 -10.78 0.39
C ILE A 379 5.14 -12.30 0.58
N THR A 380 5.77 -12.81 1.65
CA THR A 380 5.70 -14.26 1.97
C THR A 380 4.26 -14.70 2.28
N THR A 381 3.45 -13.82 2.84
CA THR A 381 2.03 -14.07 3.13
C THR A 381 1.16 -13.87 1.89
N LEU A 382 1.50 -12.90 1.04
CA LEU A 382 0.78 -12.59 -0.20
C LEU A 382 1.01 -13.65 -1.29
N GLY A 383 2.24 -14.15 -1.42
CA GLY A 383 2.65 -15.06 -2.49
C GLY A 383 1.69 -16.22 -2.75
N PRO A 384 1.31 -17.04 -1.75
CA PRO A 384 0.37 -18.15 -1.92
C PRO A 384 -1.04 -17.75 -2.38
N LEU A 385 -1.44 -16.49 -2.20
CA LEU A 385 -2.75 -16.00 -2.59
C LEU A 385 -2.79 -15.52 -4.05
N VAL A 386 -1.64 -15.11 -4.61
CA VAL A 386 -1.60 -14.39 -5.90
C VAL A 386 -0.73 -15.06 -6.96
N LEU A 387 0.26 -15.87 -6.57
CA LEU A 387 1.18 -16.48 -7.51
C LEU A 387 0.54 -17.71 -8.19
N PRO A 388 0.86 -17.98 -9.46
CA PRO A 388 0.46 -19.23 -10.13
C PRO A 388 0.99 -20.47 -9.40
N PHE A 389 0.27 -21.59 -9.48
CA PHE A 389 0.67 -22.85 -8.83
C PHE A 389 2.10 -23.29 -9.17
N SER A 390 2.58 -23.04 -10.41
CA SER A 390 3.96 -23.35 -10.79
C SER A 390 5.01 -22.60 -9.95
N GLU A 391 4.78 -21.32 -9.69
CA GLU A 391 5.64 -20.47 -8.87
C GLU A 391 5.55 -20.86 -7.39
N GLN A 392 4.34 -21.22 -6.93
CA GLN A 392 4.13 -21.70 -5.57
C GLN A 392 4.89 -23.02 -5.32
N LEU A 393 4.87 -23.95 -6.28
CA LEU A 393 5.61 -25.21 -6.21
C LEU A 393 7.12 -24.98 -6.19
N LEU A 394 7.64 -24.10 -7.04
CA LEU A 394 9.06 -23.71 -7.06
C LEU A 394 9.50 -23.11 -5.71
N PHE A 395 8.74 -22.15 -5.20
CA PHE A 395 8.99 -21.53 -3.91
C PHE A 395 8.95 -22.54 -2.76
N PHE A 396 7.92 -23.39 -2.73
CA PHE A 396 7.74 -24.41 -1.70
C PHE A 396 8.83 -25.49 -1.77
N ALA A 397 9.18 -25.99 -2.97
CA ALA A 397 10.25 -26.94 -3.17
C ALA A 397 11.61 -26.38 -2.70
N THR A 398 11.88 -25.10 -2.95
CA THR A 398 13.09 -24.41 -2.47
C THR A 398 13.12 -24.31 -0.95
N LEU A 399 11.97 -24.01 -0.33
CA LEU A 399 11.82 -23.93 1.12
C LEU A 399 11.97 -25.31 1.80
N VAL A 400 11.40 -26.36 1.21
CA VAL A 400 11.50 -27.76 1.67
C VAL A 400 12.92 -28.29 1.52
N ARG A 401 13.55 -28.09 0.35
CA ARG A 401 14.95 -28.49 0.11
C ARG A 401 15.89 -27.87 1.15
N ARG A 402 15.66 -26.61 1.52
CA ARG A 402 16.45 -25.94 2.56
C ARG A 402 16.19 -26.51 3.96
N ASN A 403 14.93 -26.80 4.32
CA ASN A 403 14.64 -27.37 5.64
C ASN A 403 15.16 -28.81 5.80
N LEU A 404 15.15 -29.61 4.72
CA LEU A 404 15.60 -31.00 4.74
C LEU A 404 17.12 -31.15 4.56
N PHE A 405 17.74 -30.32 3.71
CA PHE A 405 19.18 -30.45 3.37
C PHE A 405 20.07 -29.32 3.92
N GLY A 406 19.51 -28.27 4.53
CA GLY A 406 20.24 -27.07 4.95
C GLY A 406 21.00 -27.15 6.27
N LYS A 407 21.12 -28.32 6.91
CA LYS A 407 21.93 -28.52 8.12
C LYS A 407 23.29 -29.19 7.89
N LYS A 408 23.63 -29.65 6.68
CA LYS A 408 24.77 -30.56 6.50
C LYS A 408 26.00 -30.10 5.71
N ASN A 409 26.05 -28.91 5.10
CA ASN A 409 27.29 -28.45 4.45
C ASN A 409 27.47 -26.93 4.59
N GLN A 410 28.22 -26.52 5.62
CA GLN A 410 28.79 -25.19 5.77
C GLN A 410 30.29 -25.25 5.41
N GLN A 411 30.60 -25.54 4.15
CA GLN A 411 31.89 -25.17 3.56
C GLN A 411 31.78 -25.27 2.04
N SER A 412 32.20 -24.20 1.37
CA SER A 412 32.37 -24.07 -0.09
C SER A 412 31.14 -24.36 -0.97
N THR A 413 30.23 -23.39 -1.08
CA THR A 413 29.55 -23.07 -2.36
C THR A 413 29.03 -21.62 -2.28
N PRO A 414 29.12 -20.82 -3.37
CA PRO A 414 28.70 -19.43 -3.32
C PRO A 414 27.20 -19.39 -3.03
N SER A 415 26.81 -18.47 -2.14
CA SER A 415 25.46 -18.23 -1.65
C SER A 415 24.39 -18.56 -2.69
N SER A 416 23.65 -19.67 -2.50
CA SER A 416 22.40 -19.91 -3.22
C SER A 416 21.49 -18.71 -2.92
N LYS A 417 21.36 -17.80 -3.90
CA LYS A 417 20.42 -16.69 -3.85
C LYS A 417 19.05 -17.28 -3.57
N GLN A 418 18.40 -16.77 -2.53
CA GLN A 418 17.04 -17.17 -2.22
C GLN A 418 16.15 -16.88 -3.42
N TYR A 419 15.37 -17.88 -3.84
CA TYR A 419 14.42 -17.69 -4.93
C TYR A 419 13.39 -16.63 -4.53
N ILE A 420 13.41 -15.50 -5.24
CA ILE A 420 12.42 -14.43 -5.16
C ILE A 420 11.32 -14.82 -6.13
N PRO A 421 10.07 -15.05 -5.68
CA PRO A 421 8.98 -15.31 -6.60
C PRO A 421 8.81 -14.15 -7.57
N ASP A 422 8.59 -14.46 -8.84
CA ASP A 422 8.40 -13.40 -9.83
C ASP A 422 6.97 -12.83 -9.71
N TYR A 423 6.84 -11.77 -8.92
CA TYR A 423 5.58 -11.06 -8.74
C TYR A 423 5.07 -10.38 -10.02
N LYS A 424 5.90 -10.21 -11.05
CA LYS A 424 5.45 -9.73 -12.37
C LYS A 424 4.53 -10.76 -13.06
N ARG A 425 4.60 -12.03 -12.67
CA ARG A 425 3.63 -13.05 -13.10
C ARG A 425 2.30 -12.95 -12.35
N ALA A 426 2.31 -12.41 -11.13
CA ALA A 426 1.12 -12.21 -10.33
C ALA A 426 0.40 -10.90 -10.66
N PHE A 427 1.11 -9.85 -11.06
CA PHE A 427 0.52 -8.53 -11.24
C PHE A 427 0.99 -7.86 -12.52
N GLU A 428 0.04 -7.27 -13.25
CA GLU A 428 0.33 -6.48 -14.44
C GLU A 428 0.73 -5.04 -14.06
N HIS A 429 0.22 -4.51 -12.95
CA HIS A 429 0.50 -3.15 -12.50
C HIS A 429 0.88 -3.05 -11.03
N PHE A 430 1.77 -2.11 -10.72
CA PHE A 430 2.33 -1.90 -9.39
C PHE A 430 2.15 -0.44 -8.97
N CYS A 431 1.69 -0.26 -7.74
CA CYS A 431 1.53 1.01 -7.06
C CYS A 431 2.26 0.91 -5.71
N VAL A 432 3.53 1.29 -5.70
CA VAL A 432 4.42 1.18 -4.54
C VAL A 432 4.58 2.54 -3.87
N HIS A 433 4.08 2.68 -2.64
CA HIS A 433 4.03 3.95 -1.91
C HIS A 433 5.30 4.81 -2.11
N PRO A 434 5.16 6.04 -2.64
CA PRO A 434 6.27 6.88 -3.02
C PRO A 434 6.79 7.65 -1.81
N ALA A 435 7.52 6.97 -0.93
CA ALA A 435 8.08 7.58 0.27
C ALA A 435 9.28 8.48 -0.05
N SER A 436 10.23 7.95 -0.81
CA SER A 436 11.44 8.63 -1.29
C SER A 436 12.07 7.86 -2.45
N LYS A 437 12.93 8.51 -3.25
CA LYS A 437 13.71 7.83 -4.30
C LYS A 437 14.48 6.62 -3.76
N ALA A 438 15.18 6.78 -2.65
CA ALA A 438 15.99 5.71 -2.06
C ALA A 438 15.18 4.48 -1.65
N VAL A 439 13.99 4.68 -1.06
CA VAL A 439 13.09 3.58 -0.69
C VAL A 439 12.58 2.86 -1.93
N MET A 440 12.15 3.61 -2.97
CA MET A 440 11.68 3.00 -4.22
C MET A 440 12.78 2.23 -4.95
N ASP A 441 14.00 2.76 -5.01
CA ASP A 441 15.15 2.08 -5.64
C ASP A 441 15.48 0.76 -4.93
N GLU A 442 15.39 0.74 -3.60
CA GLU A 442 15.59 -0.47 -2.81
C GLU A 442 14.47 -1.50 -3.04
N LEU A 443 13.21 -1.06 -3.11
CA LEU A 443 12.08 -1.94 -3.42
C LEU A 443 12.17 -2.52 -4.82
N GLN A 444 12.54 -1.71 -5.81
CA GLN A 444 12.72 -2.15 -7.19
C GLN A 444 13.81 -3.22 -7.30
N ARG A 445 14.96 -3.02 -6.64
CA ARG A 445 16.03 -4.02 -6.59
C ARG A 445 15.58 -5.31 -5.91
N ASN A 446 14.93 -5.21 -4.76
CA ASN A 446 14.54 -6.38 -3.96
C ASN A 446 13.40 -7.21 -4.57
N LEU A 447 12.54 -6.60 -5.38
CA LEU A 447 11.43 -7.27 -6.07
C LEU A 447 11.72 -7.53 -7.55
N GLU A 448 12.92 -7.21 -8.03
CA GLU A 448 13.35 -7.34 -9.44
C GLU A 448 12.34 -6.72 -10.44
N LEU A 449 11.81 -5.55 -10.06
CA LEU A 449 10.82 -4.81 -10.85
C LEU A 449 11.51 -4.02 -11.97
N SER A 450 10.83 -3.91 -13.12
CA SER A 450 11.31 -3.08 -14.23
C SER A 450 11.03 -1.60 -13.98
N GLU A 451 11.72 -0.72 -14.73
CA GLU A 451 11.42 0.73 -14.72
C GLU A 451 9.95 1.02 -15.04
N MET A 452 9.37 0.26 -15.97
CA MET A 452 7.95 0.39 -16.34
C MET A 452 7.02 0.08 -15.15
N ASN A 453 7.39 -0.87 -14.29
CA ASN A 453 6.59 -1.19 -13.09
C ASN A 453 6.67 -0.07 -12.05
N MET A 454 7.81 0.62 -11.95
CA MET A 454 8.04 1.69 -10.97
C MET A 454 7.63 3.07 -11.47
N GLU A 455 7.31 3.22 -12.76
CA GLU A 455 7.01 4.50 -13.39
C GLU A 455 5.90 5.27 -12.66
N ALA A 456 4.78 4.62 -12.36
CA ALA A 456 3.64 5.27 -11.70
C ALA A 456 4.03 5.87 -10.33
N SER A 457 4.77 5.11 -9.52
CA SER A 457 5.27 5.56 -8.22
C SER A 457 6.30 6.68 -8.33
N ARG A 458 7.27 6.54 -9.25
CA ARG A 458 8.31 7.56 -9.49
C ARG A 458 7.72 8.88 -9.98
N MET A 459 6.79 8.81 -10.95
CA MET A 459 6.13 10.00 -11.47
C MET A 459 5.24 10.64 -10.42
N THR A 460 4.53 9.85 -9.61
CA THR A 460 3.73 10.36 -8.48
C THR A 460 4.60 11.10 -7.48
N LEU A 461 5.74 10.53 -7.07
CA LEU A 461 6.70 11.21 -6.20
C LEU A 461 7.16 12.54 -6.81
N HIS A 462 7.50 12.53 -8.10
CA HIS A 462 7.98 13.71 -8.79
C HIS A 462 6.91 14.81 -8.86
N ARG A 463 5.67 14.46 -9.22
CA ARG A 463 4.59 15.44 -9.48
C ARG A 463 3.90 15.94 -8.22
N PHE A 464 3.66 15.07 -7.25
CA PHE A 464 2.85 15.36 -6.07
C PHE A 464 3.62 15.25 -4.76
N GLY A 465 4.81 14.65 -4.75
CA GLY A 465 5.55 14.35 -3.53
C GLY A 465 4.90 13.24 -2.72
N ASN A 466 5.23 13.16 -1.43
CA ASN A 466 4.63 12.19 -0.54
C ASN A 466 3.34 12.75 0.09
N THR A 467 2.18 12.36 -0.43
CA THR A 467 0.87 12.74 0.13
C THR A 467 0.35 11.73 1.18
N SER A 468 1.29 11.07 1.87
CA SER A 468 1.05 10.10 2.94
C SER A 468 0.18 8.92 2.49
N SER A 469 -0.91 8.62 3.21
CA SER A 469 -1.80 7.49 2.94
C SER A 469 -2.60 7.59 1.65
N SER A 470 -2.65 8.77 1.03
CA SER A 470 -3.34 9.00 -0.24
C SER A 470 -2.48 8.67 -1.47
N SER A 471 -1.14 8.62 -1.35
CA SER A 471 -0.22 8.57 -2.51
C SER A 471 -0.48 7.41 -3.47
N ILE A 472 -0.78 6.22 -2.95
CA ILE A 472 -1.04 5.01 -3.77
C ILE A 472 -2.26 5.15 -4.70
N TRP A 473 -3.15 6.11 -4.41
CA TRP A 473 -4.30 6.42 -5.25
C TRP A 473 -3.94 7.36 -6.40
N TYR A 474 -2.97 8.26 -6.21
CA TYR A 474 -2.43 9.07 -7.31
C TYR A 474 -1.67 8.20 -8.32
N GLU A 475 -1.01 7.13 -7.85
CA GLU A 475 -0.37 6.13 -8.72
C GLU A 475 -1.41 5.38 -9.56
N LEU A 476 -2.50 4.94 -8.93
CA LEU A 476 -3.60 4.31 -9.66
C LEU A 476 -4.22 5.29 -10.66
N ALA A 477 -4.44 6.55 -10.27
CA ALA A 477 -4.91 7.60 -11.16
C ALA A 477 -3.99 7.82 -12.37
N TYR A 478 -2.66 7.70 -12.18
CA TYR A 478 -1.68 7.80 -13.26
C TYR A 478 -1.85 6.64 -14.26
N LEU A 479 -1.98 5.41 -13.76
CA LEU A 479 -2.20 4.22 -14.58
C LEU A 479 -3.52 4.31 -15.37
N GLU A 480 -4.60 4.83 -14.75
CA GLU A 480 -5.87 5.11 -15.43
C GLU A 480 -5.70 6.20 -16.50
N ALA A 481 -5.00 7.29 -16.20
CA ALA A 481 -4.79 8.41 -17.13
C ALA A 481 -3.95 8.02 -18.35
N LYS A 482 -3.01 7.09 -18.18
CA LYS A 482 -2.22 6.48 -19.27
C LYS A 482 -2.94 5.34 -20.01
N GLU A 483 -4.19 5.03 -19.65
CA GLU A 483 -4.98 3.91 -20.20
C GLU A 483 -4.25 2.55 -20.15
N ARG A 484 -3.39 2.35 -19.14
CA ARG A 484 -2.58 1.12 -19.05
C ARG A 484 -3.36 -0.06 -18.51
N VAL A 485 -4.38 0.21 -17.68
CA VAL A 485 -5.16 -0.83 -17.00
C VAL A 485 -6.24 -1.38 -17.93
N LYS A 486 -6.09 -2.65 -18.31
CA LYS A 486 -7.06 -3.40 -19.11
C LYS A 486 -8.00 -4.21 -18.23
N ARG A 487 -9.07 -4.71 -18.84
CA ARG A 487 -10.02 -5.60 -18.16
C ARG A 487 -9.30 -6.90 -17.77
N GLY A 488 -9.43 -7.31 -16.52
CA GLY A 488 -8.83 -8.54 -15.99
C GLY A 488 -7.45 -8.35 -15.36
N ASP A 489 -6.79 -7.22 -15.62
CA ASP A 489 -5.49 -6.89 -15.04
C ASP A 489 -5.58 -6.80 -13.51
N ARG A 490 -4.51 -7.21 -12.85
CA ARG A 490 -4.34 -7.17 -11.40
C ARG A 490 -3.39 -6.04 -11.05
N VAL A 491 -3.83 -5.18 -10.13
CA VAL A 491 -3.05 -4.05 -9.61
C VAL A 491 -2.68 -4.34 -8.17
N TRP A 492 -1.39 -4.27 -7.86
CA TRP A 492 -0.88 -4.40 -6.50
C TRP A 492 -0.51 -3.04 -5.93
N GLN A 493 -1.21 -2.64 -4.87
CA GLN A 493 -0.89 -1.49 -4.03
C GLN A 493 -0.12 -1.94 -2.79
N LEU A 494 1.04 -1.34 -2.55
CA LEU A 494 1.94 -1.64 -1.43
C LEU A 494 2.22 -0.35 -0.64
N ALA A 495 1.98 -0.37 0.67
CA ALA A 495 2.21 0.80 1.51
C ALA A 495 2.88 0.47 2.85
N PHE A 496 3.69 1.42 3.32
CA PHE A 496 4.47 1.34 4.57
C PHE A 496 4.05 2.42 5.55
N GLY A 497 4.18 2.16 6.85
CA GLY A 497 3.78 3.12 7.88
C GLY A 497 4.37 2.83 9.25
N SER A 498 4.16 3.75 10.20
CA SER A 498 4.64 3.63 11.58
C SER A 498 4.07 2.37 12.25
N GLY A 499 4.85 1.78 13.16
CA GLY A 499 4.49 0.52 13.80
C GLY A 499 5.65 -0.44 13.95
N PHE A 500 6.37 -0.91 12.93
CA PHE A 500 6.30 -0.67 11.51
C PHE A 500 5.23 -1.54 10.84
N LYS A 501 4.52 -0.99 9.84
CA LYS A 501 3.44 -1.66 9.11
C LYS A 501 3.80 -1.76 7.64
N CYS A 502 3.51 -2.91 7.03
CA CYS A 502 3.62 -3.13 5.59
C CYS A 502 2.34 -3.82 5.13
N ASN A 503 1.60 -3.19 4.23
CA ASN A 503 0.29 -3.68 3.79
C ASN A 503 0.23 -3.76 2.27
N SER A 504 -0.41 -4.83 1.79
CA SER A 504 -0.65 -5.11 0.39
C SER A 504 -2.14 -5.16 0.11
N LEU A 505 -2.53 -4.59 -1.01
CA LEU A 505 -3.91 -4.50 -1.49
C LEU A 505 -3.93 -4.88 -2.97
N VAL A 506 -4.77 -5.85 -3.34
CA VAL A 506 -4.84 -6.39 -4.69
C VAL A 506 -6.22 -6.12 -5.28
N TRP A 507 -6.21 -5.42 -6.40
CA TRP A 507 -7.40 -5.13 -7.20
C TRP A 507 -7.38 -5.95 -8.48
N LYS A 508 -8.55 -6.39 -8.93
CA LYS A 508 -8.77 -6.90 -10.28
C LYS A 508 -9.65 -5.93 -11.07
N SER A 509 -9.16 -5.47 -12.21
CA SER A 509 -9.90 -4.59 -13.10
C SER A 509 -11.10 -5.31 -13.71
N MET A 510 -12.29 -4.73 -13.57
CA MET A 510 -13.56 -5.34 -14.00
C MET A 510 -13.93 -4.98 -15.44
N GLY A 511 -13.41 -3.87 -15.95
CA GLY A 511 -13.63 -3.35 -17.29
C GLY A 511 -12.39 -2.68 -17.86
N ARG A 512 -12.43 -2.24 -19.11
CA ARG A 512 -11.37 -1.37 -19.64
C ARG A 512 -11.55 0.00 -19.02
N VAL A 513 -10.61 0.45 -18.20
CA VAL A 513 -10.64 1.80 -17.64
C VAL A 513 -10.29 2.76 -18.77
N ARG A 514 -11.28 3.54 -19.21
CA ARG A 514 -11.07 4.58 -20.24
C ARG A 514 -10.34 5.77 -19.61
N ARG A 515 -9.55 6.52 -20.40
CA ARG A 515 -8.96 7.78 -19.95
C ARG A 515 -10.06 8.63 -19.33
N PRO A 516 -9.90 9.07 -18.06
CA PRO A 516 -10.85 9.97 -17.44
C PRO A 516 -10.99 11.22 -18.31
N THR A 517 -12.21 11.57 -18.70
CA THR A 517 -12.48 12.75 -19.53
C THR A 517 -12.50 14.03 -18.72
N ARG A 518 -12.73 13.93 -17.40
CA ARG A 518 -12.69 15.01 -16.41
C ARG A 518 -12.22 14.44 -15.06
N ASN A 519 -11.75 15.32 -14.18
CA ASN A 519 -11.55 15.02 -12.76
C ASN A 519 -10.56 13.87 -12.51
N ASN A 520 -9.34 13.98 -13.04
CA ASN A 520 -8.21 13.13 -12.63
C ASN A 520 -7.02 14.06 -12.39
N PRO A 521 -6.22 13.87 -11.31
CA PRO A 521 -5.16 14.80 -10.95
C PRO A 521 -4.06 14.93 -12.03
N TRP A 522 -3.98 13.99 -12.98
CA TRP A 522 -3.00 13.95 -14.06
C TRP A 522 -3.50 14.49 -15.40
N ILE A 523 -4.80 14.77 -15.56
CA ILE A 523 -5.42 14.90 -16.89
C ILE A 523 -4.77 15.95 -17.81
N ASP A 524 -4.27 17.03 -17.21
CA ASP A 524 -3.66 18.18 -17.88
C ASP A 524 -2.15 18.03 -18.13
N CYS A 525 -1.52 17.04 -17.49
CA CYS A 525 -0.07 16.92 -17.49
C CYS A 525 0.44 15.52 -17.78
N VAL A 526 -0.43 14.51 -17.89
CA VAL A 526 -0.06 13.10 -18.07
C VAL A 526 0.82 12.90 -19.31
N ASP A 527 0.62 13.69 -20.36
CA ASP A 527 1.37 13.60 -21.62
C ASP A 527 2.82 14.11 -21.49
N ARG A 528 3.14 14.89 -20.44
CA ARG A 528 4.52 15.32 -20.10
C ARG A 528 5.32 14.23 -19.36
N TYR A 529 4.68 13.12 -19.00
CA TYR A 529 5.29 12.01 -18.26
C TYR A 529 5.46 10.76 -19.13
N PRO A 530 6.47 9.90 -18.89
CA PRO A 530 7.46 10.02 -17.81
C PRO A 530 8.52 11.09 -18.09
N VAL A 531 8.98 11.75 -17.04
CA VAL A 531 10.15 12.64 -17.11
C VAL A 531 11.42 11.83 -16.87
N SER A 532 12.52 12.20 -17.53
CA SER A 532 13.83 11.61 -17.24
C SER A 532 14.30 12.07 -15.86
N LEU A 533 14.28 11.16 -14.90
CA LEU A 533 14.81 11.42 -13.57
C LEU A 533 16.33 11.30 -13.65
N ARG A 534 17.06 12.35 -13.24
CA ARG A 534 18.52 12.26 -13.12
C ARG A 534 18.87 11.19 -12.08
N ASN A 535 19.76 10.27 -12.46
CA ASN A 535 20.27 9.21 -11.60
C ASN A 535 21.06 9.76 -10.43
#